data_AF-A0A128FIJ2-F1
#
_entry.id   AF-A0A128FIJ2-F1
#
_cell.length_a   1.000
_cell.length_b   1.000
_cell.length_c   1.000
_cell.angle_alpha   90.00
_cell.angle_beta   90.00
_cell.angle_gamma   90.00
#
_symmetry.space_group_name_H-M   'P 1'
#
loop_
_entity.id
_entity.type
_entity.pdbx_description
1 polymer ?
#
loop_
_entity_poly.entity_id
_entity_poly.type
_entity_poly.pdbx_seq_one_letter_code
_entity_poly.pdbx_strand_id
1 'polypeptide(L)'
;MIANVLRALTLLLLVLAVITFSINHLYDLKEFPEDVTYVFSVIVIGSPVLVIPSLIALVGIDLFSIIKLKSAKHWKWLGWDLFVPLLTLFLTFSVLKNWIDSSGMV
;
A
#
# COMPACT_ATOMS: atom_id res chain seq x y z
N MET A 1 3.75 -18.92 -8.47
CA MET A 1 2.81 -19.05 -7.33
C MET A 1 3.05 -17.95 -6.30
N ILE A 2 4.27 -17.83 -5.76
CA ILE A 2 4.65 -16.78 -4.78
C ILE A 2 4.33 -15.35 -5.27
N ALA A 3 4.70 -14.98 -6.50
CA ALA A 3 4.41 -13.64 -7.03
C ALA A 3 2.91 -13.30 -7.05
N ASN A 4 2.03 -14.27 -7.32
CA ASN A 4 0.59 -14.03 -7.32
C ASN A 4 0.04 -13.82 -5.90
N VAL A 5 0.60 -14.52 -4.90
CA VAL A 5 0.25 -14.32 -3.49
C VAL A 5 0.69 -12.93 -3.03
N LEU A 6 1.91 -12.52 -3.37
CA LEU A 6 2.42 -11.18 -3.07
C LEU A 6 1.57 -10.08 -3.74
N ARG A 7 1.16 -10.28 -4.99
CA ARG A 7 0.24 -9.37 -5.70
C ARG A 7 -1.14 -9.30 -5.04
N ALA A 8 -1.69 -10.42 -4.60
CA ALA A 8 -2.96 -10.44 -3.89
C ALA A 8 -2.86 -9.71 -2.55
N LEU A 9 -1.74 -9.87 -1.83
CA LEU A 9 -1.47 -9.16 -0.59
C LEU A 9 -1.33 -7.64 -0.81
N THR A 10 -0.57 -7.20 -1.82
CA THR A 10 -0.45 -5.76 -2.13
C THR A 10 -1.78 -5.16 -2.61
N LEU A 11 -2.61 -5.93 -3.32
CA LEU A 11 -3.95 -5.50 -3.69
C LEU A 11 -4.87 -5.34 -2.47
N LEU A 12 -4.82 -6.29 -1.53
CA LEU A 12 -5.56 -6.19 -0.27
C LEU A 12 -5.14 -4.94 0.52
N LEU A 13 -3.84 -4.68 0.60
CA LEU A 13 -3.30 -3.48 1.26
C LEU A 13 -3.72 -2.20 0.53
N LEU A 14 -3.78 -2.20 -0.81
CA LEU A 14 -4.30 -1.07 -1.58
C LEU A 14 -5.78 -0.81 -1.24
N VAL A 15 -6.61 -1.85 -1.20
CA VAL A 15 -8.04 -1.71 -0.85
C VAL A 15 -8.18 -1.13 0.56
N LEU A 16 -7.40 -1.63 1.52
CA LEU A 16 -7.39 -1.09 2.88
C LEU A 16 -6.95 0.37 2.91
N ALA A 17 -5.91 0.75 2.15
CA ALA A 17 -5.43 2.12 2.05
C ALA A 17 -6.48 3.05 1.44
N VAL A 18 -7.20 2.62 0.39
CA VAL A 18 -8.30 3.38 -0.22
C VAL A 18 -9.45 3.59 0.76
N ILE A 19 -9.86 2.54 1.49
CA ILE A 19 -10.91 2.63 2.50
C ILE A 19 -10.49 3.62 3.59
N THR A 20 -9.27 3.48 4.10
CA THR A 20 -8.73 4.33 5.17
C THR A 20 -8.64 5.79 4.73
N PHE A 21 -8.14 6.03 3.51
CA PHE A 21 -8.10 7.37 2.93
C PHE A 21 -9.50 7.97 2.76
N SER A 22 -10.45 7.19 2.24
CA SER A 22 -11.83 7.64 2.03
C SER A 22 -12.51 8.01 3.35
N ILE A 23 -12.31 7.19 4.39
CA ILE A 23 -12.85 7.46 5.73
C ILE A 23 -12.22 8.72 6.30
N ASN A 24 -10.89 8.87 6.25
CA ASN A 24 -10.19 10.05 6.74
C ASN A 24 -10.58 11.34 6.00
N HIS A 25 -10.92 11.25 4.71
CA HIS A 25 -11.28 12.41 3.90
C HIS A 25 -12.76 12.79 4.03
N LEU A 26 -13.66 11.81 4.19
CA LEU A 26 -15.10 12.04 4.25
C LEU A 26 -15.64 12.22 5.68
N TYR A 27 -14.94 11.68 6.68
CA TYR A 27 -15.34 11.68 8.08
C TYR A 27 -14.19 12.13 8.97
N ASP A 28 -14.49 12.88 10.04
CA ASP A 28 -13.48 13.17 11.06
C ASP A 28 -13.25 11.92 11.90
N LEU A 29 -12.03 11.39 11.91
CA LEU A 29 -11.68 10.16 12.64
C LEU A 29 -12.01 10.26 14.15
N LYS A 30 -12.14 11.48 14.68
CA LYS A 30 -12.54 11.75 16.07
C LYS A 30 -13.97 11.30 16.41
N GLU A 31 -14.81 11.06 15.41
CA GLU A 31 -16.18 10.56 15.60
C GLU A 31 -16.24 9.04 15.80
N PHE A 32 -15.13 8.33 15.53
CA PHE A 32 -15.07 6.88 15.67
C PHE A 32 -14.57 6.46 17.06
N PRO A 33 -14.97 5.27 17.54
CA PRO A 33 -14.42 4.69 18.77
C PRO A 33 -12.89 4.60 18.74
N GLU A 34 -12.23 4.76 19.89
CA GLU A 34 -10.77 4.70 20.01
C GLU A 34 -10.18 3.41 19.42
N ASP A 35 -10.86 2.28 19.63
CA ASP A 35 -10.46 0.97 19.10
C ASP A 35 -10.34 0.96 17.57
N VAL A 36 -11.30 1.62 16.91
CA VAL A 36 -11.37 1.71 15.44
C VAL A 36 -10.25 2.61 14.94
N THR A 37 -10.05 3.76 15.60
CA THR A 37 -8.97 4.71 15.28
C THR A 37 -7.60 4.06 15.45
N TYR A 38 -7.40 3.24 16.49
CA TYR A 38 -6.15 2.49 16.71
C TYR A 38 -5.88 1.51 15.57
N VAL A 39 -6.88 0.73 15.12
CA VAL A 39 -6.72 -0.19 13.99
C VAL A 39 -6.33 0.55 12.71
N PHE A 40 -6.96 1.69 12.42
CA PHE A 40 -6.58 2.52 11.27
C PHE A 40 -5.14 3.01 11.36
N SER A 41 -4.71 3.49 12.52
CA SER A 41 -3.32 3.93 12.73
C SER A 41 -2.32 2.80 12.54
N VAL A 42 -2.62 1.60 13.03
CA VAL A 42 -1.75 0.41 12.83
C VAL A 42 -1.66 0.03 11.36
N ILE A 43 -2.76 0.11 10.61
CA ILE A 43 -2.75 -0.17 9.16
C ILE A 43 -1.94 0.89 8.41
N VAL A 44 -2.11 2.17 8.75
CA VAL A 44 -1.42 3.28 8.10
C VAL A 44 0.08 3.25 8.38
N ILE A 45 0.49 2.96 9.62
CA ILE A 45 1.91 2.91 10.01
C ILE A 45 2.56 1.58 9.58
N GLY A 46 1.83 0.47 9.65
CA GLY A 46 2.34 -0.88 9.38
C GLY A 46 2.33 -1.26 7.90
N SER A 47 1.41 -0.73 7.10
CA SER A 47 1.32 -1.09 5.67
C SER A 47 2.59 -0.78 4.87
N PRO A 48 3.31 0.35 5.05
CA PRO A 48 4.54 0.61 4.32
C PRO A 48 5.62 -0.46 4.57
N VAL A 49 5.70 -0.98 5.81
CA VAL A 49 6.65 -2.02 6.21
C VAL A 49 6.41 -3.33 5.46
N LEU A 50 5.16 -3.62 5.06
CA LEU A 50 4.82 -4.81 4.28
C LEU A 50 4.86 -4.55 2.77
N VAL A 51 4.46 -3.35 2.34
CA VAL A 51 4.36 -2.98 0.92
C VAL A 51 5.76 -2.82 0.30
N ILE A 52 6.71 -2.18 0.98
CA ILE A 52 8.04 -1.90 0.43
C ILE A 52 8.83 -3.20 0.13
N PRO A 53 8.96 -4.18 1.07
CA PRO A 53 9.62 -5.44 0.76
C PRO A 53 8.90 -6.24 -0.33
N SER A 54 7.56 -6.20 -0.34
CA SER A 54 6.76 -6.88 -1.37
C SER A 54 7.01 -6.29 -2.77
N LEU A 55 7.09 -4.96 -2.86
CA LEU A 55 7.43 -4.24 -4.09
C LEU A 55 8.80 -4.66 -4.62
N ILE A 56 9.82 -4.65 -3.76
CA ILE A 56 11.20 -5.03 -4.14
C ILE A 56 11.22 -6.48 -4.66
N ALA A 57 10.54 -7.40 -3.96
CA ALA A 57 10.47 -8.80 -4.36
C ALA A 57 9.77 -8.98 -5.72
N LEU A 58 8.62 -8.32 -5.93
CA LEU A 58 7.85 -8.41 -7.18
C LEU A 58 8.62 -7.84 -8.37
N VAL A 59 9.19 -6.64 -8.20
CA VAL A 59 10.03 -5.99 -9.23
C VAL A 59 11.22 -6.87 -9.58
N GLY A 60 11.88 -7.47 -8.58
CA GLY A 60 13.01 -8.37 -8.82
C GLY A 60 12.61 -9.63 -9.62
N ILE A 61 11.48 -10.25 -9.29
CA ILE A 61 10.96 -11.44 -9.99
C ILE A 61 10.62 -11.10 -11.44
N ASP A 62 9.95 -9.98 -11.68
CA ASP A 62 9.52 -9.58 -13.01
C ASP A 62 10.70 -9.13 -13.87
N LEU A 63 11.65 -8.35 -13.34
CA LEU A 63 12.88 -7.98 -14.05
C LEU A 63 13.72 -9.21 -14.43
N PHE A 64 13.88 -10.17 -13.51
CA PHE A 64 14.58 -11.42 -13.82
C PHE A 64 13.90 -12.18 -14.96
N SER A 65 12.56 -12.25 -14.94
CA SER A 65 11.78 -12.94 -15.97
C SER A 65 11.82 -12.20 -17.31
N ILE A 66 11.84 -10.87 -17.31
CA ILE A 66 12.00 -10.06 -18.53
C ILE A 66 13.38 -10.30 -19.15
N ILE A 67 14.45 -10.20 -18.35
CA ILE A 67 15.83 -10.29 -18.86
C ILE A 67 16.15 -11.70 -19.32
N LYS A 68 15.80 -12.72 -18.51
CA LYS A 68 16.17 -14.11 -18.77
C LYS A 68 15.23 -14.82 -19.74
N LEU A 69 13.92 -14.59 -19.63
CA LEU A 69 12.90 -15.29 -20.43
C LEU A 69 12.38 -14.44 -21.60
N LYS A 70 12.87 -13.19 -21.77
CA LYS A 70 12.44 -12.24 -22.82
C LYS A 70 10.92 -12.10 -22.94
N SER A 71 10.23 -12.21 -21.80
CA SER A 71 8.77 -12.33 -21.79
C SER A 71 8.10 -10.95 -21.84
N ALA A 72 7.44 -10.64 -22.97
CA ALA A 72 6.67 -9.41 -23.14
C ALA A 72 5.50 -9.27 -22.13
N LYS A 73 4.96 -10.39 -21.64
CA LYS A 73 3.89 -10.39 -20.63
C LYS A 73 4.38 -9.78 -19.31
N HIS A 74 5.61 -10.07 -18.90
CA HIS A 74 6.17 -9.60 -17.62
C HIS A 74 6.43 -8.09 -17.61
N TRP A 75 6.57 -7.43 -18.76
CA TRP A 75 6.60 -5.95 -18.82
C TRP A 75 5.31 -5.30 -18.32
N LYS A 76 4.15 -5.89 -18.63
CA LYS A 76 2.86 -5.39 -18.13
C LYS A 76 2.73 -5.62 -16.62
N TRP A 77 3.18 -6.79 -16.13
CA TRP A 77 3.19 -7.09 -14.70
C TRP A 77 4.14 -6.18 -13.93
N LEU A 78 5.31 -5.87 -14.48
CA LEU A 78 6.26 -4.95 -13.86
C LEU A 78 5.66 -3.55 -13.67
N GLY A 79 4.95 -3.03 -14.69
CA GLY A 79 4.26 -1.75 -14.59
C GLY A 79 3.18 -1.76 -13.50
N TRP A 80 2.40 -2.84 -13.41
CA TRP A 80 1.40 -3.05 -12.38
C TRP A 80 2.02 -3.16 -10.98
N ASP A 81 3.08 -3.94 -10.86
CA ASP A 81 3.79 -4.23 -9.62
C ASP A 81 4.56 -3.00 -9.09
N LEU A 82 4.87 -2.02 -9.95
CA LEU A 82 5.33 -0.70 -9.53
C LEU A 82 4.17 0.21 -9.12
N PHE A 83 3.12 0.28 -9.94
CA PHE A 83 2.03 1.24 -9.75
C PHE A 83 1.22 0.97 -8.48
N VAL A 84 0.79 -0.27 -8.24
CA VAL A 84 -0.09 -0.61 -7.11
C VAL A 84 0.57 -0.30 -5.77
N PRO A 85 1.80 -0.78 -5.48
CA PRO A 85 2.47 -0.45 -4.22
C PRO A 85 2.74 1.04 -4.04
N LEU A 86 3.12 1.75 -5.11
CA LEU A 86 3.34 3.19 -5.04
C LEU A 86 2.06 3.94 -4.72
N LEU A 87 0.93 3.55 -5.33
CA LEU A 87 -0.37 4.13 -5.03
C LEU A 87 -0.78 3.83 -3.59
N THR A 88 -0.57 2.61 -3.10
CA THR A 88 -0.80 2.25 -1.70
C THR A 88 0.01 3.14 -0.77
N LEU A 89 1.32 3.28 -1.01
CA LEU A 89 2.18 4.15 -0.20
C LEU A 89 1.72 5.61 -0.23
N PHE A 90 1.37 6.13 -1.40
CA PHE A 90 0.89 7.50 -1.56
C PHE A 90 -0.36 7.77 -0.71
N LEU A 91 -1.36 6.88 -0.79
CA LEU A 91 -2.60 7.00 -0.01
C LEU A 91 -2.31 6.90 1.49
N THR A 92 -1.52 5.90 1.89
CA THR A 92 -1.12 5.69 3.27
C THR A 92 -0.38 6.90 3.85
N PHE A 93 0.61 7.43 3.15
CA PHE A 93 1.35 8.62 3.61
C PHE A 93 0.49 9.89 3.62
N SER A 94 -0.47 10.01 2.72
CA SER A 94 -1.42 11.14 2.74
C SER A 94 -2.26 11.13 4.02
N VAL A 95 -2.76 9.96 4.42
CA VAL A 95 -3.48 9.81 5.70
C VAL A 95 -2.54 10.05 6.88
N LEU A 96 -1.34 9.47 6.86
CA LEU A 96 -0.36 9.65 7.94
C LEU A 96 -0.03 11.12 8.17
N LYS A 97 0.19 11.88 7.09
CA LYS A 97 0.45 13.32 7.17
C LYS A 97 -0.73 14.06 7.80
N ASN A 98 -1.95 13.84 7.29
CA ASN A 98 -3.14 14.48 7.86
C ASN A 98 -3.31 14.17 9.35
N TRP A 99 -2.99 12.93 9.74
CA TRP A 99 -3.08 12.51 11.13
C TRP A 99 -2.06 13.23 12.02
N ILE A 100 -0.79 13.34 11.58
CA ILE A 100 0.26 14.12 12.28
C ILE A 100 -0.14 15.60 12.39
N ASP A 101 -0.59 16.20 11.29
CA ASP A 101 -0.99 17.62 11.27
C ASP A 101 -2.19 17.87 12.22
N SER A 102 -3.12 16.91 12.34
CA SER A 102 -4.32 17.02 13.19
C SER A 102 -4.08 16.73 14.67
N SER A 103 -3.02 16.00 15.03
CA SER A 103 -2.72 15.64 16.42
C SER A 103 -1.96 16.73 17.18
N GLY A 104 -1.54 17.81 16.49
CA GLY A 104 -0.78 18.90 17.09
C GLY A 104 0.64 18.52 17.50
N MET A 105 1.13 17.35 17.07
CA MET A 105 2.54 16.97 17.21
C MET A 105 3.39 17.74 16.18
N VAL A 106 3.77 18.96 16.55
CA VAL A 106 4.93 19.70 15.97
C VAL A 106 5.88 20.03 17.10
#